data_AF-A0AAP5JYG3-F1
#
_entry.id   AF-A0AAP5JYG3-F1
#
_cell.length_a   1.000
_cell.length_b   1.000
_cell.length_c   1.000
_cell.angle_alpha   90.00
_cell.angle_beta   90.00
_cell.angle_gamma   90.00
#
_symmetry.space_group_name_H-M   'P 1'
#
loop_
_entity.id
_entity.type
_entity.pdbx_description
1 polymer ?
#
loop_
_entity_poly.entity_id
_entity_poly.type
_entity_poly.pdbx_seq_one_letter_code
_entity_poly.pdbx_strand_id
1 'polypeptide(L)' 'MILLSIAILTMGIFLLGISGLEKIVIFHSFHQPVPDIETIKKIIPSEIWDIPIYTFITGVFLIVLGLFLLVYARNKKTL' A
#
# COMPACT_ATOMS: atom_id res chain seq x y z
N MET A 1 -2.75 -14.71 18.74
CA MET A 1 -3.68 -13.83 18.00
C MET A 1 -3.25 -12.37 18.03
N ILE A 2 -3.06 -11.74 19.20
CA ILE A 2 -2.65 -10.32 19.28
C ILE A 2 -1.33 -10.03 18.55
N LEU A 3 -0.29 -10.87 18.73
CA LEU A 3 0.98 -10.72 18.02
C LEU A 3 0.82 -10.77 16.48
N LEU A 4 -0.02 -11.68 15.99
CA LEU A 4 -0.35 -11.80 14.56
C LEU A 4 -1.07 -10.55 14.05
N SER A 5 -2.04 -10.02 14.81
CA SER A 5 -2.73 -8.77 14.48
C SER A 5 -1.77 -7.59 14.37
N ILE A 6 -0.84 -7.46 15.32
CA ILE A 6 0.19 -6.40 15.30
C ILE A 6 1.12 -6.57 14.09
N ALA A 7 1.56 -7.79 13.79
CA ALA A 7 2.41 -8.05 12.62
C ALA A 7 1.70 -7.65 11.32
N ILE A 8 0.42 -8.00 11.16
CA ILE A 8 -0.39 -7.64 9.99
C ILE A 8 -0.57 -6.13 9.88
N LEU A 9 -0.85 -5.43 10.99
CA LEU A 9 -0.97 -3.97 11.01
C LEU A 9 0.33 -3.29 10.57
N THR A 10 1.45 -3.70 11.15
CA THR A 10 2.76 -3.17 10.80
C THR A 10 3.05 -3.40 9.31
N MET A 11 2.79 -4.60 8.79
CA MET A 11 2.99 -4.90 7.38
C MET A 11 2.12 -4.05 6.45
N GLY A 12 0.86 -3.81 6.82
CA GLY A 12 -0.03 -2.92 6.07
C GLY A 12 0.48 -1.47 6.05
N ILE A 13 0.99 -0.95 7.17
CA ILE A 13 1.61 0.38 7.25
C ILE A 13 2.84 0.47 6.34
N PHE A 14 3.70 -0.55 6.34
CA PHE A 14 4.86 -0.60 5.46
C PHE A 14 4.46 -0.58 3.98
N LEU A 15 3.44 -1.35 3.59
CA LEU A 15 2.95 -1.36 2.21
C LEU A 15 2.38 -0.01 1.77
N LEU A 16 1.69 0.71 2.66
CA LEU A 16 1.27 2.09 2.37
C LEU A 16 2.48 2.99 2.08
N GLY A 17 3.53 2.89 2.90
CA GLY A 17 4.76 3.64 2.66
C GLY A 17 5.44 3.29 1.34
N ILE A 18 5.54 1.99 1.02
CA ILE A 18 6.12 1.50 -0.23
C ILE A 18 5.33 1.99 -1.44
N SER A 19 4.00 2.02 -1.38
CA SER A 19 3.17 2.52 -2.50
C SER A 19 3.49 3.97 -2.89
N GLY A 20 3.86 4.81 -1.92
CA GLY A 20 4.32 6.17 -2.18
C GLY A 20 5.69 6.19 -2.85
N LEU A 21 6.61 5.35 -2.37
CA LEU A 21 7.95 5.21 -2.93
C LEU A 21 7.92 4.69 -4.38
N GLU A 22 7.04 3.73 -4.69
CA GLU A 22 6.88 3.18 -6.04
C GLU A 22 6.51 4.27 -7.04
N LYS A 23 5.60 5.19 -6.68
CA LYS A 23 5.30 6.35 -7.54
C LYS A 23 6.54 7.22 -7.75
N ILE A 24 7.29 7.54 -6.71
CA ILE A 24 8.50 8.36 -6.81
C ILE A 24 9.51 7.72 -7.75
N VAL A 25 9.73 6.40 -7.65
CA VAL A 25 10.63 5.65 -8.53
C VAL A 25 10.16 5.71 -9.99
N ILE A 26 8.86 5.56 -10.24
CA ILE A 26 8.29 5.71 -11.57
C ILE A 26 8.56 7.10 -12.14
N PHE A 27 8.33 8.16 -11.36
CA PHE A 27 8.62 9.54 -11.79
C PHE A 27 10.12 9.79 -12.02
N HIS A 28 10.99 9.20 -11.19
CA HIS A 28 12.44 9.33 -11.34
C HIS A 28 13.01 8.59 -12.55
N SER A 29 12.32 7.56 -13.05
CA SER A 29 12.75 6.81 -14.24
C SER A 29 12.72 7.64 -15.53
N PHE A 30 12.03 8.78 -15.52
CA PHE A 30 12.00 9.71 -16.65
C PHE A 30 13.25 10.61 -16.65
N HIS A 31 14.04 10.48 -17.70
CA HIS A 31 15.26 11.26 -17.92
C HIS A 31 15.01 12.63 -18.56
N GLN A 32 13.76 12.95 -18.93
CA GLN A 32 13.36 14.22 -19.53
C GLN A 32 12.31 14.92 -18.64
N PRO A 33 12.29 16.26 -18.59
CA PRO A 33 11.25 17.00 -17.88
C PRO A 33 9.91 16.72 -18.56
N VAL A 34 9.09 15.85 -17.96
CA VAL A 34 7.77 15.52 -18.50
C VAL A 34 6.80 16.64 -18.11
N PRO A 35 6.18 17.31 -19.08
CA PRO A 35 5.41 18.53 -18.81
C PRO A 35 4.07 18.28 -18.11
N ASP A 36 3.53 17.06 -18.16
CA ASP A 36 2.21 16.73 -17.59
C ASP A 36 2.05 15.24 -17.23
N ILE A 37 1.29 14.94 -16.18
CA ILE A 37 0.97 13.59 -15.70
C ILE A 37 0.18 12.78 -16.73
N GLU A 38 -0.60 13.45 -17.59
CA GLU A 38 -1.31 12.80 -18.68
C GLU A 38 -0.35 12.20 -19.72
N THR A 39 0.78 12.88 -19.96
CA THR A 39 1.80 12.42 -20.89
C THR A 39 2.53 11.20 -20.31
N ILE A 40 2.80 11.21 -19.00
CA ILE A 40 3.39 10.09 -18.26
C ILE A 40 2.52 8.83 -18.37
N LYS A 41 1.21 8.97 -18.17
CA LYS A 41 0.25 7.86 -18.29
C LYS A 41 0.11 7.30 -19.70
N LYS A 42 0.42 8.09 -20.73
CA LYS A 42 0.43 7.62 -22.13
C LYS A 42 1.71 6.85 -22.48
N ILE A 43 2.81 7.13 -21.80
CA ILE A 43 4.12 6.52 -22.05
C ILE A 43 4.29 5.23 -21.24
N ILE A 44 3.82 5.22 -19.99
CA ILE A 44 3.94 4.05 -19.12
C ILE A 44 2.81 3.07 -19.39
N PRO A 45 3.11 1.78 -19.60
CA PRO A 45 2.11 0.72 -19.61
C PRO A 45 1.23 0.77 -18.36
N SER A 46 -0.09 0.69 -18.52
CA SER A 46 -1.05 0.73 -17.41
C SER A 46 -0.71 -0.24 -16.30
N GLU A 47 -0.14 -1.40 -16.66
CA GLU A 47 0.31 -2.44 -15.74
C GLU A 47 1.33 -1.91 -14.72
N ILE A 48 2.25 -1.03 -15.12
CA ILE A 48 3.29 -0.45 -14.25
C ILE A 48 2.73 0.74 -13.47
N TRP A 49 1.92 1.58 -14.13
CA TRP A 49 1.31 2.75 -13.51
C TRP A 49 0.35 2.38 -12.37
N ASP A 50 -0.28 1.20 -12.46
CA ASP A 50 -1.25 0.72 -11.49
C ASP A 50 -0.63 -0.10 -10.33
N ILE A 51 0.65 -0.51 -10.41
CA ILE A 51 1.32 -1.22 -9.29
C ILE A 51 1.18 -0.46 -7.96
N PRO A 52 1.48 0.85 -7.89
CA PRO A 52 1.37 1.60 -6.63
C PRO A 52 -0.05 1.61 -6.06
N ILE A 53 -1.09 1.63 -6.90
CA ILE A 53 -2.46 1.62 -6.40
C ILE A 53 -2.83 0.24 -5.85
N TYR A 54 -2.38 -0.85 -6.46
CA TYR A 54 -2.58 -2.20 -5.92
C TYR A 54 -1.83 -2.40 -4.59
N THR A 55 -0.58 -1.92 -4.49
CA THR A 55 0.20 -1.94 -3.24
C THR A 55 -0.51 -1.15 -2.15
N PHE A 56 -1.02 0.04 -2.48
CA PHE A 56 -1.77 0.88 -1.55
C PHE A 56 -3.05 0.19 -1.05
N ILE A 57 -3.89 -0.32 -1.96
CA ILE A 57 -5.14 -1.01 -1.62
C ILE A 57 -4.85 -2.23 -0.73
N THR A 58 -3.81 -3.00 -1.05
CA THR A 58 -3.39 -4.16 -0.25
C THR A 58 -2.96 -3.71 1.15
N GLY A 59 -2.19 -2.63 1.26
CA GLY A 59 -1.80 -2.03 2.54
C GLY A 59 -3.00 -1.62 3.38
N VAL A 60 -3.97 -0.90 2.81
CA VAL A 60 -5.22 -0.52 3.49
C VAL A 60 -5.99 -1.76 3.94
N PHE A 61 -6.16 -2.74 3.06
CA PHE A 61 -6.86 -3.98 3.36
C PHE A 61 -6.24 -4.71 4.56
N LEU A 62 -4.91 -4.84 4.58
CA LEU A 62 -4.20 -5.48 5.70
C LEU A 62 -4.35 -4.70 7.00
N ILE A 63 -4.35 -3.37 6.98
CA ILE A 63 -4.62 -2.56 8.18
C ILE A 63 -6.02 -2.85 8.72
N VAL A 64 -7.04 -2.82 7.86
CA VAL A 64 -8.43 -3.09 8.25
C VAL A 64 -8.56 -4.51 8.83
N LEU A 65 -7.96 -5.50 8.16
CA LEU A 65 -7.96 -6.89 8.63
C LEU A 65 -7.24 -7.05 9.97
N GLY A 66 -6.08 -6.41 10.14
CA GLY A 66 -5.32 -6.41 11.38
C GLY A 66 -6.09 -5.81 12.55
N LEU A 67 -6.79 -4.68 12.32
CA LEU A 67 -7.65 -4.03 13.30
C LEU A 67 -8.81 -4.94 13.70
N PHE A 68 -9.48 -5.54 12.72
CA PHE A 68 -10.58 -6.47 12.96
C PHE A 68 -10.15 -7.67 13.83
N LEU A 69 -9.01 -8.28 13.48
CA LEU A 69 -8.45 -9.39 14.25
C LEU A 69 -8.04 -8.97 15.67
N LEU A 70 -7.51 -7.76 15.85
CA LEU A 70 -7.14 -7.24 17.16
C LEU A 70 -8.35 -7.09 18.07
N VAL A 71 -9.43 -6.47 17.57
CA VAL A 71 -10.69 -6.30 18.31
C VAL A 71 -11.30 -7.66 18.67
N TYR A 72 -11.37 -8.57 17.70
CA TYR A 72 -11.87 -9.92 17.93
C TYR A 72 -11.04 -10.68 18.98
N ALA A 73 -9.71 -10.61 18.90
CA ALA A 73 -8.81 -11.25 19.86
C ALA A 73 -8.93 -10.67 21.27
N ARG A 74 -9.23 -9.37 21.41
CA ARG A 74 -9.47 -8.74 22.71
C ARG A 74 -10.77 -9.23 23.34
N ASN A 75 -11.87 -9.27 22.58
CA ASN A 75 -13.18 -9.71 23.08
C ASN A 75 -13.16 -11.18 23.54
N LYS A 76 -12.42 -12.05 22.86
CA LYS A 76 -12.29 -13.46 23.25
C LYS A 76 -11.46 -13.68 24.52
N LYS A 77 -10.66 -12.71 24.94
CA LYS A 77 -9.86 -12.77 26.18
C LYS A 77 -10.63 -12.30 27.43
N THR A 78 -11.82 -11.72 27.24
CA THR A 78 -12.64 -11.12 28.31
C THR A 78 -13.85 -11.96 28.70
N LEU A 79 -14.11 -13.05 27.97
CA LEU A 79 -15.05 -14.14 28.29
C LEU A 79 -14.28 -15.32 28.85
#